data_AF-A0A7R8XBZ9-F1
#
_entry.id   AF-A0A7R8XBZ9-F1
#
_cell.length_a   1.000
_cell.length_b   1.000
_cell.length_c   1.000
_cell.angle_alpha   90.00
_cell.angle_beta   90.00
_cell.angle_gamma   90.00
#
_symmetry.space_group_name_H-M   'P 1'
#
loop_
_entity.id
_entity.type
_entity.pdbx_description
1 polymer ?
#
loop_
_entity_poly.entity_id
_entity_poly.type
_entity_poly.pdbx_seq_one_letter_code
_entity_poly.pdbx_strand_id
1 'polypeptide(L)'
;MTLRQTVSPPEAQRLISFPSRTAFDRISSSPKFQSRSGTDTFSTLLPTMASVEEMDEARGELILENFKGYTHPPVLGKPRDWILPVGFQARFREFLEFPLYSTDVFLLGHPKTGTTWVQEMIWLLKNDCDVAASSRELLLQRFPHIELDEIIAQSAEEPFIVPRSFLKAAMAEQLGKSGRLLKSHLPFAFLPPFLMEISKVVYIARNPYDVVVSYYYHMKKMHHHEFQGKISDFVDFFVEGNLLFSPFHQHVLDAWERRDSPNLHFLFYEDLKKDLRKELGKLAEFLDHLEGLLV
;
A
#
# COMPACT_ATOMS: atom_id res chain seq x y z
N MET A 1 -30.65 -3.85 46.59
CA MET A 1 -31.44 -2.94 45.73
C MET A 1 -30.84 -1.55 45.81
N THR A 2 -29.91 -1.21 44.93
CA THR A 2 -29.77 0.16 44.39
C THR A 2 -29.01 0.05 43.07
N LEU A 3 -29.73 0.31 41.98
CA LEU A 3 -29.25 0.33 40.60
C LEU A 3 -28.24 1.47 40.42
N ARG A 4 -27.04 1.17 39.92
CA ARG A 4 -26.22 2.17 39.23
C ARG A 4 -26.42 2.01 37.73
N GLN A 5 -26.99 3.06 37.16
CA GLN A 5 -27.36 3.20 35.76
C GLN A 5 -26.12 3.13 34.87
N THR A 6 -26.19 2.25 33.88
CA THR A 6 -25.31 2.22 32.72
C THR A 6 -25.62 3.43 31.86
N VAL A 7 -24.69 4.39 31.79
CA VAL A 7 -24.72 5.45 30.77
C VAL A 7 -24.07 4.89 29.51
N SER A 8 -24.88 4.47 28.55
CA SER A 8 -24.45 4.20 27.18
C SER A 8 -24.18 5.53 26.45
N PRO A 9 -23.04 5.74 25.78
CA PRO A 9 -22.84 6.94 24.98
C PRO A 9 -23.77 6.93 23.74
N PRO A 10 -24.62 7.96 23.52
CA PRO A 10 -25.56 8.01 22.39
C PRO A 10 -24.95 8.39 21.02
N GLU A 11 -23.62 8.41 20.86
CA GLU A 11 -22.98 8.99 19.66
C GLU A 11 -22.15 8.01 18.82
N ALA A 12 -21.95 6.76 19.28
CA ALA A 12 -21.23 5.74 18.51
C ALA A 12 -22.10 5.05 17.43
N GLN A 13 -23.42 5.30 17.41
CA GLN A 13 -24.38 4.62 16.52
C GLN A 13 -24.90 5.53 15.38
N ARG A 14 -24.26 6.66 15.08
CA ARG A 14 -24.59 7.49 13.90
C ARG A 14 -23.48 7.59 12.83
N LEU A 15 -22.37 6.88 13.02
CA LEU A 15 -21.31 6.70 11.99
C LEU A 15 -21.61 5.49 11.09
N ILE A 16 -22.89 5.27 10.79
CA ILE A 16 -23.40 4.06 10.12
C ILE A 16 -23.37 4.26 8.60
N SER A 17 -22.63 3.37 7.94
CA SER A 17 -22.45 3.15 6.50
C SER A 17 -21.44 4.08 5.78
N PHE A 18 -20.35 3.47 5.30
CA PHE A 18 -19.47 4.02 4.28
C PHE A 18 -19.79 3.34 2.93
N PRO A 19 -20.50 4.00 1.98
CA PRO A 19 -20.79 3.38 0.70
C PRO A 19 -20.17 4.15 -0.48
N SER A 20 -19.36 3.47 -1.30
CA SER A 20 -18.94 3.84 -2.67
C SER A 20 -18.06 5.08 -2.85
N ARG A 21 -17.48 5.21 -4.07
CA ARG A 21 -16.70 6.36 -4.60
C ARG A 21 -17.18 7.75 -4.14
N THR A 22 -18.51 7.95 -4.10
CA THR A 22 -19.16 9.22 -3.71
C THR A 22 -19.08 9.57 -2.21
N ALA A 23 -18.71 8.64 -1.34
CA ALA A 23 -18.48 8.91 0.09
C ALA A 23 -17.05 9.34 0.36
N PHE A 24 -16.06 8.81 -0.38
CA PHE A 24 -14.67 9.25 -0.27
C PHE A 24 -14.49 10.70 -0.71
N ASP A 25 -15.17 11.10 -1.80
CA ASP A 25 -15.28 12.50 -2.26
C ASP A 25 -15.82 13.47 -1.19
N ARG A 26 -16.68 12.99 -0.29
CA ARG A 26 -17.26 13.78 0.81
C ARG A 26 -16.38 13.86 2.05
N ILE A 27 -15.48 12.89 2.24
CA ILE A 27 -14.60 12.81 3.40
C ILE A 27 -13.32 13.60 3.15
N SER A 28 -12.75 13.49 1.95
CA SER A 28 -11.63 14.33 1.50
C SER A 28 -11.97 15.82 1.51
N SER A 29 -13.26 16.17 1.37
CA SER A 29 -13.77 17.54 1.43
C SER A 29 -14.22 18.00 2.84
N SER A 30 -14.10 17.16 3.87
CA SER A 30 -14.57 17.50 5.22
C SER A 30 -13.57 18.36 6.02
N PRO A 31 -14.02 19.35 6.82
CA PRO A 31 -13.13 20.24 7.59
C PRO A 31 -12.28 19.54 8.65
N LYS A 32 -12.63 18.31 9.05
CA LYS A 32 -11.86 17.51 10.03
C LYS A 32 -10.61 16.86 9.41
N PHE A 33 -10.57 16.71 8.08
CA PHE A 33 -9.44 16.20 7.31
C PHE A 33 -8.64 17.30 6.59
N GLN A 34 -9.14 18.54 6.61
CA GLN A 34 -8.35 19.71 6.29
C GLN A 34 -7.44 20.02 7.47
N SER A 35 -6.17 19.59 7.38
CA SER A 35 -5.13 20.10 8.28
C SER A 35 -5.12 21.62 8.22
N ARG A 36 -5.05 22.25 9.40
CA ARG A 36 -5.02 23.70 9.61
C ARG A 36 -4.25 24.43 8.51
N SER A 37 -4.95 25.32 7.83
CA SER A 37 -4.44 26.20 6.79
C SER A 37 -3.26 27.03 7.29
N GLY A 38 -2.05 26.65 6.88
CA GLY A 38 -1.00 27.58 6.48
C GLY A 38 -0.92 27.49 4.97
N THR A 39 -1.05 28.63 4.29
CA THR A 39 -0.99 28.74 2.84
C THR A 39 0.36 28.27 2.30
N ASP A 40 0.43 27.02 1.87
CA ASP A 40 1.42 26.59 0.89
C ASP A 40 0.67 25.95 -0.28
N THR A 41 0.72 26.64 -1.40
CA THR A 41 0.39 26.10 -2.71
C THR A 41 1.27 24.87 -2.95
N PHE A 42 0.73 23.67 -2.76
CA PHE A 42 1.36 22.38 -3.13
C PHE A 42 1.39 22.19 -4.66
N SER A 43 1.93 23.19 -5.36
CA SER A 43 2.34 23.10 -6.75
C SER A 43 3.78 22.60 -6.76
N THR A 44 4.02 21.47 -7.42
CA THR A 44 5.36 21.03 -7.87
C THR A 44 6.42 20.87 -6.78
N LEU A 45 6.21 19.94 -5.85
CA LEU A 45 7.35 19.39 -5.10
C LEU A 45 7.96 18.25 -5.93
N LEU A 46 9.04 18.59 -6.63
CA LEU A 46 10.06 17.60 -6.98
C LEU A 46 10.45 16.82 -5.70
N PRO A 47 10.71 15.52 -5.79
CA PRO A 47 11.08 14.68 -4.65
C PRO A 47 12.53 14.95 -4.27
N THR A 48 12.73 15.98 -3.47
CA THR A 48 14.01 16.33 -2.88
C THR A 48 13.93 16.44 -1.35
N MET A 49 12.81 16.03 -0.74
CA MET A 49 12.55 16.17 0.70
C MET A 49 12.30 14.84 1.44
N ALA A 50 12.34 13.69 0.76
CA ALA A 50 12.19 12.40 1.43
C ALA A 50 13.49 12.04 2.16
N SER A 51 13.37 11.77 3.47
CA SER A 51 14.45 11.24 4.30
C SER A 51 13.92 10.05 5.11
N VAL A 52 14.86 9.25 5.61
CA VAL A 52 14.59 8.18 6.56
C VAL A 52 15.36 8.48 7.83
N GLU A 53 14.67 8.44 8.95
CA GLU A 53 15.17 8.79 10.27
C GLU A 53 14.86 7.67 11.26
N GLU A 54 15.64 7.60 12.34
CA GLU A 54 15.36 6.67 13.43
C GLU A 54 14.05 7.05 14.12
N MET A 55 13.34 6.03 14.59
CA MET A 55 12.14 6.23 15.39
C MET A 55 12.51 6.62 16.82
N ASP A 56 11.67 7.44 17.46
CA ASP A 56 11.85 7.74 18.87
C ASP A 56 11.73 6.48 19.74
N GLU A 57 12.50 6.46 20.84
CA GLU A 57 12.64 5.29 21.71
C GLU A 57 11.30 4.78 22.22
N ALA A 58 10.44 5.66 22.75
CA ALA A 58 9.15 5.29 23.32
C ALA A 58 8.21 4.63 22.29
N ARG A 59 8.13 5.19 21.07
CA ARG A 59 7.33 4.61 19.99
C ARG A 59 7.93 3.30 19.48
N GLY A 60 9.26 3.22 19.39
CA GLY A 60 9.97 2.00 19.02
C GLY A 60 9.72 0.85 20.01
N GLU A 61 9.84 1.12 21.31
CA GLU A 61 9.54 0.18 22.39
C GLU A 61 8.09 -0.31 22.33
N LEU A 62 7.12 0.60 22.18
CA LEU A 62 5.70 0.26 22.03
C LEU A 62 5.46 -0.74 20.89
N ILE A 63 6.12 -0.53 19.73
CA ILE A 63 6.01 -1.45 18.58
C ILE A 63 6.67 -2.80 18.90
N LEU A 64 7.89 -2.82 19.44
CA LEU A 64 8.60 -4.06 19.78
C LEU A 64 7.90 -4.89 20.87
N GLU A 65 7.20 -4.24 21.79
CA GLU A 65 6.38 -4.91 22.78
C GLU A 65 5.23 -5.70 22.15
N ASN A 66 4.69 -5.23 21.03
CA ASN A 66 3.50 -5.79 20.39
C ASN A 66 3.79 -6.66 19.15
N PHE A 67 4.92 -6.45 18.46
CA PHE A 67 5.32 -7.17 17.25
C PHE A 67 6.56 -8.05 17.51
N LYS A 68 6.34 -9.30 17.93
CA LYS A 68 7.44 -10.19 18.36
C LYS A 68 8.30 -10.73 17.23
N GLY A 69 7.85 -10.59 15.99
CA GLY A 69 8.66 -10.89 14.82
C GLY A 69 9.66 -9.79 14.49
N TYR A 70 9.61 -8.62 15.15
CA TYR A 70 10.53 -7.52 14.89
C TYR A 70 11.76 -7.62 15.78
N THR A 71 12.94 -7.53 15.16
CA THR A 71 14.22 -7.51 15.87
C THR A 71 14.68 -6.10 16.22
N HIS A 72 14.19 -5.10 15.49
CA HIS A 72 14.52 -3.68 15.62
C HIS A 72 13.26 -2.82 15.47
N PRO A 73 13.23 -1.58 15.99
CA PRO A 73 12.16 -0.65 15.65
C PRO A 73 12.13 -0.39 14.13
N PRO A 74 10.96 -0.21 13.52
CA PRO A 74 10.86 0.38 12.19
C PRO A 74 11.45 1.80 12.17
N VAL A 75 11.64 2.35 10.98
CA VAL A 75 12.19 3.71 10.78
C VAL A 75 11.09 4.67 10.31
N LEU A 76 11.33 5.97 10.49
CA LEU A 76 10.41 7.04 10.12
C LEU A 76 10.80 7.65 8.78
N GLY A 77 9.90 7.57 7.81
CA GLY A 77 10.02 8.24 6.52
C GLY A 77 9.41 9.65 6.55
N LYS A 78 10.21 10.67 6.26
CA LYS A 78 9.73 12.06 6.11
C LYS A 78 9.16 12.31 4.71
N PRO A 79 8.21 13.26 4.56
CA PRO A 79 7.83 14.31 5.52
C PRO A 79 6.69 13.98 6.49
N ARG A 80 6.10 12.77 6.46
CA ARG A 80 4.86 12.46 7.20
C ARG A 80 4.98 11.29 8.19
N ASP A 81 6.19 11.07 8.70
CA ASP A 81 6.50 10.02 9.67
C ASP A 81 5.95 8.65 9.28
N TRP A 82 6.18 8.29 8.02
CA TRP A 82 5.80 7.01 7.45
C TRP A 82 6.53 5.87 8.15
N ILE A 83 5.83 4.82 8.56
CA ILE A 83 6.48 3.66 9.17
C ILE A 83 7.04 2.77 8.07
N LEU A 84 8.36 2.72 7.94
CA LEU A 84 9.05 1.91 6.94
C LEU A 84 9.86 0.81 7.62
N PRO A 85 10.08 -0.35 6.95
CA PRO A 85 10.93 -1.39 7.52
C PRO A 85 12.34 -0.88 7.81
N VAL A 86 12.98 -1.37 8.88
CA VAL A 86 14.29 -0.89 9.37
C VAL A 86 15.38 -0.86 8.30
N GLY A 87 15.38 -1.81 7.36
CA GLY A 87 16.37 -1.86 6.28
C GLY A 87 16.34 -0.67 5.32
N PHE A 88 15.25 0.11 5.30
CA PHE A 88 15.17 1.36 4.54
C PHE A 88 16.21 2.41 4.98
N GLN A 89 16.67 2.38 6.24
CA GLN A 89 17.69 3.33 6.72
C GLN A 89 18.96 3.29 5.87
N ALA A 90 19.37 2.10 5.42
CA ALA A 90 20.56 1.93 4.61
C ALA A 90 20.29 2.06 3.10
N ARG A 91 19.06 1.80 2.65
CA ARG A 91 18.77 1.49 1.23
C ARG A 91 17.68 2.32 0.57
N PHE A 92 17.03 3.25 1.25
CA PHE A 92 15.89 3.99 0.67
C PHE A 92 16.24 4.72 -0.64
N ARG A 93 17.48 5.18 -0.83
CA ARG A 93 17.91 5.80 -2.09
C ARG A 93 17.79 4.86 -3.29
N GLU A 94 18.02 3.56 -3.09
CA GLU A 94 17.88 2.57 -4.16
C GLU A 94 16.44 2.49 -4.68
N PHE A 95 15.45 2.74 -3.82
CA PHE A 95 14.04 2.78 -4.21
C PHE A 95 13.71 4.06 -4.99
N LEU A 96 14.30 5.19 -4.62
CA LEU A 96 14.14 6.47 -5.34
C LEU A 96 14.82 6.42 -6.72
N GLU A 97 15.94 5.73 -6.82
CA GLU A 97 16.73 5.57 -8.04
C GLU A 97 16.35 4.30 -8.83
N PHE A 98 15.29 3.59 -8.42
CA PHE A 98 14.85 2.38 -9.07
C PHE A 98 14.57 2.67 -10.56
N PRO A 99 15.19 1.92 -11.49
CA PRO A 99 15.08 2.21 -12.92
C PRO A 99 13.64 2.02 -13.38
N LEU A 100 13.17 2.92 -14.23
CA LEU A 100 11.81 2.92 -14.77
C LEU A 100 11.82 2.70 -16.27
N TYR A 101 10.84 1.96 -16.77
CA TYR A 101 10.57 1.77 -18.19
C TYR A 101 9.12 2.07 -18.50
N SER A 102 8.86 2.53 -19.73
CA SER A 102 7.50 2.84 -20.19
C SER A 102 6.58 1.62 -20.29
N THR A 103 7.16 0.42 -20.28
CA THR A 103 6.43 -0.85 -20.28
C THR A 103 6.12 -1.37 -18.87
N ASP A 104 6.63 -0.74 -17.82
CA ASP A 104 6.37 -1.17 -16.45
C ASP A 104 4.94 -0.86 -16.03
N VAL A 105 4.38 -1.77 -15.21
CA VAL A 105 3.12 -1.56 -14.49
C VAL A 105 3.36 -1.79 -13.01
N PHE A 106 3.19 -0.73 -12.22
CA PHE A 106 3.25 -0.80 -10.77
C PHE A 106 1.84 -1.00 -10.19
N LEU A 107 1.66 -2.04 -9.38
CA LEU A 107 0.49 -2.18 -8.52
C LEU A 107 0.81 -1.66 -7.12
N LEU A 108 0.14 -0.57 -6.78
CA LEU A 108 0.21 0.08 -5.48
C LEU A 108 -1.09 -0.11 -4.69
N GLY A 109 -0.97 0.03 -3.37
CA GLY A 109 -2.09 0.04 -2.45
C GLY A 109 -1.59 -0.32 -1.05
N HIS A 110 -2.19 0.25 -0.02
CA HIS A 110 -1.84 -0.13 1.35
C HIS A 110 -2.05 -1.66 1.55
N PRO A 111 -1.28 -2.34 2.43
CA PRO A 111 -1.51 -3.74 2.71
C PRO A 111 -2.99 -4.06 2.97
N LYS A 112 -3.43 -5.20 2.40
CA LYS A 112 -4.78 -5.79 2.57
C LYS A 112 -5.94 -5.05 1.89
N THR A 113 -5.66 -4.16 0.95
CA THR A 113 -6.69 -3.54 0.10
C THR A 113 -7.14 -4.41 -1.08
N GLY A 114 -6.46 -5.53 -1.39
CA GLY A 114 -6.86 -6.44 -2.47
C GLY A 114 -5.82 -6.63 -3.58
N THR A 115 -4.57 -6.22 -3.34
CA THR A 115 -3.48 -6.32 -4.32
C THR A 115 -3.27 -7.71 -4.91
N THR A 116 -3.46 -8.80 -4.16
CA THR A 116 -3.38 -10.17 -4.71
C THR A 116 -4.36 -10.41 -5.86
N TRP A 117 -5.60 -9.94 -5.74
CA TRP A 117 -6.61 -10.10 -6.79
C TRP A 117 -6.25 -9.29 -8.03
N VAL A 118 -5.78 -8.05 -7.83
CA VAL A 118 -5.40 -7.17 -8.93
C VAL A 118 -4.11 -7.63 -9.63
N GLN A 119 -3.14 -8.22 -8.92
CA GLN A 119 -1.96 -8.81 -9.56
C GLN A 119 -2.36 -9.87 -10.59
N GLU A 120 -3.30 -10.76 -10.24
CA GLU A 120 -3.79 -11.77 -11.19
C GLU A 120 -4.52 -11.16 -12.38
N MET A 121 -5.36 -10.15 -12.14
CA MET A 121 -6.06 -9.44 -13.23
C MET A 121 -5.07 -8.79 -14.20
N ILE A 122 -4.10 -8.02 -13.68
CA ILE A 122 -3.09 -7.36 -14.50
C ILE A 122 -2.25 -8.41 -15.24
N TRP A 123 -1.79 -9.44 -14.55
CA TRP A 123 -0.93 -10.45 -15.16
C TRP A 123 -1.64 -11.17 -16.31
N LEU A 124 -2.89 -11.61 -16.11
CA LEU A 124 -3.67 -12.26 -17.16
C LEU A 124 -3.91 -11.31 -18.35
N LEU A 125 -4.32 -10.06 -18.11
CA LEU A 125 -4.51 -9.09 -19.19
C LEU A 125 -3.20 -8.82 -19.96
N LYS A 126 -2.06 -8.80 -19.28
CA LYS A 126 -0.76 -8.55 -19.93
C LYS A 126 -0.15 -9.78 -20.60
N ASN A 127 -0.75 -10.95 -20.43
CA ASN A 127 -0.30 -12.23 -20.97
C ASN A 127 -1.43 -12.96 -21.70
N ASP A 128 -2.23 -12.23 -22.48
CA ASP A 128 -3.26 -12.78 -23.38
C ASP A 128 -4.27 -13.72 -22.70
N CYS A 129 -4.55 -13.47 -21.42
CA CYS A 129 -5.38 -14.31 -20.56
C CYS A 129 -4.91 -15.78 -20.48
N ASP A 130 -3.60 -16.05 -20.54
CA ASP A 130 -3.03 -17.40 -20.40
C ASP A 130 -3.14 -17.93 -18.96
N VAL A 131 -4.29 -18.51 -18.65
CA VAL A 131 -4.59 -19.12 -17.35
C VAL A 131 -3.62 -20.28 -17.04
N ALA A 132 -3.18 -21.04 -18.05
CA ALA A 132 -2.28 -22.17 -17.84
C ALA A 132 -0.88 -21.73 -17.43
N ALA A 133 -0.36 -20.64 -17.99
CA ALA A 133 0.88 -20.02 -17.54
C ALA A 133 0.75 -19.41 -16.14
N SER A 134 -0.36 -18.70 -15.85
CA SER A 134 -0.60 -18.11 -14.52
C SER A 134 -0.57 -19.13 -13.37
N SER A 135 -0.97 -20.37 -13.65
CA SER A 135 -1.04 -21.47 -12.68
C SER A 135 0.30 -22.19 -12.50
N ARG A 136 1.24 -22.08 -13.45
CA ARG A 136 2.55 -22.73 -13.42
C ARG A 136 3.59 -21.92 -12.64
N GLU A 137 3.49 -20.59 -12.70
CA GLU A 137 4.45 -19.67 -12.10
C GLU A 137 3.91 -19.07 -10.80
N LEU A 138 4.79 -19.00 -9.79
CA LEU A 138 4.41 -18.42 -8.51
C LEU A 138 4.13 -16.92 -8.67
N LEU A 139 3.12 -16.42 -7.96
CA LEU A 139 2.72 -15.01 -8.04
C LEU A 139 3.90 -14.05 -7.77
N LEU A 140 4.78 -14.39 -6.83
CA LEU A 140 5.94 -13.58 -6.49
C LEU A 140 7.01 -13.53 -7.60
N GLN A 141 7.05 -14.52 -8.50
CA GLN A 141 7.91 -14.52 -9.67
C GLN A 141 7.31 -13.69 -10.82
N ARG A 142 5.98 -13.78 -10.96
CA ARG A 142 5.19 -13.04 -11.96
C ARG A 142 5.02 -11.55 -11.63
N PHE A 143 5.06 -11.22 -10.35
CA PHE A 143 4.78 -9.90 -9.82
C PHE A 143 5.71 -9.61 -8.61
N PRO A 144 7.01 -9.35 -8.84
CA PRO A 144 7.95 -9.10 -7.76
C PRO A 144 7.50 -7.98 -6.82
N HIS A 145 7.64 -8.21 -5.52
CA HIS A 145 7.32 -7.24 -4.47
C HIS A 145 8.60 -6.51 -4.07
N ILE A 146 8.75 -5.25 -4.50
CA ILE A 146 10.04 -4.55 -4.56
C ILE A 146 10.67 -4.31 -3.18
N GLU A 147 9.86 -4.12 -2.14
CA GLU A 147 10.34 -3.91 -0.77
C GLU A 147 10.26 -5.17 0.13
N LEU A 148 10.05 -6.36 -0.45
CA LEU A 148 9.90 -7.58 0.33
C LEU A 148 11.17 -7.95 1.11
N ASP A 149 12.35 -7.72 0.53
CA ASP A 149 13.64 -7.93 1.23
C ASP A 149 13.71 -7.10 2.52
N GLU A 150 13.16 -5.88 2.51
CA GLU A 150 13.15 -4.97 3.66
C GLU A 150 12.15 -5.40 4.73
N ILE A 151 10.97 -5.89 4.32
CA ILE A 151 9.98 -6.47 5.23
C ILE A 151 10.56 -7.70 5.94
N ILE A 152 11.30 -8.55 5.20
CA ILE A 152 11.97 -9.71 5.78
C ILE A 152 13.09 -9.27 6.73
N ALA A 153 13.87 -8.25 6.34
CA ALA A 153 14.93 -7.69 7.18
C ALA A 153 14.43 -7.20 8.54
N GLN A 154 13.18 -6.73 8.65
CA GLN A 154 12.55 -6.37 9.92
C GLN A 154 12.59 -7.48 10.99
N SER A 155 12.66 -8.74 10.55
CA SER A 155 12.72 -9.93 11.39
C SER A 155 14.09 -10.61 11.42
N ALA A 156 15.10 -10.04 10.75
CA ALA A 156 16.44 -10.59 10.72
C ALA A 156 17.27 -10.10 11.91
N GLU A 157 18.15 -10.95 12.45
CA GLU A 157 19.12 -10.55 13.49
C GLU A 157 20.02 -9.42 13.00
N GLU A 158 20.43 -9.49 11.73
CA GLU A 158 21.29 -8.50 11.07
C GLU A 158 20.56 -7.87 9.87
N PRO A 159 19.65 -6.90 10.10
CA PRO A 159 18.74 -6.38 9.07
C PRO A 159 19.46 -5.72 7.88
N PHE A 160 20.61 -5.09 8.12
CA PHE A 160 21.31 -4.27 7.13
C PHE A 160 22.14 -5.09 6.11
N ILE A 161 22.26 -6.40 6.30
CA ILE A 161 23.01 -7.31 5.41
C ILE A 161 22.14 -8.35 4.70
N VAL A 162 20.81 -8.25 4.83
CA VAL A 162 19.88 -9.18 4.17
C VAL A 162 20.04 -9.12 2.64
N PRO A 163 20.25 -10.27 1.95
CA PRO A 163 20.38 -10.32 0.51
C PRO A 163 19.18 -9.72 -0.23
N ARG A 164 19.45 -8.94 -1.28
CA ARG A 164 18.46 -8.25 -2.12
C ARG A 164 17.85 -9.15 -3.19
N SER A 165 17.41 -10.34 -2.83
CA SER A 165 17.01 -11.35 -3.83
C SER A 165 15.75 -10.92 -4.59
N PHE A 166 14.77 -10.33 -3.90
CA PHE A 166 13.52 -9.90 -4.53
C PHE A 166 13.67 -8.59 -5.30
N LEU A 167 14.41 -7.63 -4.76
CA LEU A 167 14.70 -6.38 -5.47
C LEU A 167 15.53 -6.65 -6.73
N LYS A 168 16.54 -7.53 -6.65
CA LYS A 168 17.30 -7.93 -7.85
C LYS A 168 16.42 -8.66 -8.87
N ALA A 169 15.49 -9.50 -8.43
CA ALA A 169 14.54 -10.14 -9.34
C ALA A 169 13.61 -9.11 -10.02
N ALA A 170 13.20 -8.05 -9.30
CA ALA A 170 12.42 -6.94 -9.86
C ALA A 170 13.25 -6.08 -10.84
N MET A 171 14.56 -5.98 -10.63
CA MET A 171 15.48 -5.25 -11.51
C MET A 171 15.93 -6.08 -12.71
N ALA A 172 15.90 -7.40 -12.63
CA ALA A 172 16.21 -8.26 -13.76
C ALA A 172 15.22 -7.91 -14.88
N GLU A 173 15.77 -7.55 -16.05
CA GLU A 173 15.02 -7.20 -17.26
C GLU A 173 14.12 -8.38 -17.66
N GLN A 174 12.92 -8.47 -17.10
CA GLN A 174 11.82 -9.19 -17.73
C GLN A 174 11.31 -8.32 -18.88
N LEU A 175 12.14 -8.16 -19.92
CA LEU A 175 11.79 -7.64 -21.23
C LEU A 175 10.99 -8.70 -22.03
N GLY A 176 10.02 -9.34 -21.37
CA GLY A 176 8.98 -10.09 -22.07
C GLY A 176 8.01 -9.12 -22.76
N LYS A 177 7.09 -9.64 -23.59
CA LYS A 177 6.03 -8.85 -24.23
C LYS A 177 5.23 -7.97 -23.24
N SER A 178 5.14 -8.41 -21.99
CA SER A 178 4.32 -7.79 -20.95
C SER A 178 4.99 -6.62 -20.21
N GLY A 179 6.30 -6.41 -20.35
CA GLY A 179 7.06 -5.52 -19.47
C GLY A 179 7.11 -6.04 -18.02
N ARG A 180 7.69 -5.25 -17.09
CA ARG A 180 7.76 -5.66 -15.68
C ARG A 180 6.46 -5.34 -14.97
N LEU A 181 5.98 -6.30 -14.18
CA LEU A 181 4.80 -6.14 -13.33
C LEU A 181 5.28 -6.12 -11.87
N LEU A 182 5.13 -4.97 -11.21
CA LEU A 182 5.81 -4.70 -9.94
C LEU A 182 4.80 -4.37 -8.85
N LYS A 183 4.89 -5.04 -7.71
CA LYS A 183 4.04 -4.76 -6.55
C LYS A 183 4.79 -3.89 -5.56
N SER A 184 4.13 -2.89 -5.01
CA SER A 184 4.61 -2.17 -3.83
C SER A 184 3.48 -1.70 -2.92
N HIS A 185 3.82 -1.61 -1.64
CA HIS A 185 3.05 -0.99 -0.56
C HIS A 185 3.70 0.32 -0.11
N LEU A 186 4.73 0.80 -0.80
CA LEU A 186 5.40 2.05 -0.45
C LEU A 186 4.52 3.27 -0.74
N PRO A 187 4.54 4.28 0.13
CA PRO A 187 4.02 5.61 -0.18
C PRO A 187 4.77 6.20 -1.39
N PHE A 188 4.10 7.06 -2.17
CA PHE A 188 4.69 7.72 -3.34
C PHE A 188 5.98 8.48 -3.04
N ALA A 189 6.15 9.00 -1.82
CA ALA A 189 7.36 9.70 -1.40
C ALA A 189 8.63 8.83 -1.40
N PHE A 190 8.50 7.51 -1.38
CA PHE A 190 9.61 6.54 -1.38
C PHE A 190 9.65 5.68 -2.65
N LEU A 191 8.91 6.10 -3.69
CA LEU A 191 8.98 5.53 -5.03
C LEU A 191 9.78 6.47 -5.94
N PRO A 192 10.18 5.98 -7.13
CA PRO A 192 10.86 6.80 -8.11
C PRO A 192 10.11 8.12 -8.39
N PRO A 193 10.82 9.25 -8.38
CA PRO A 193 10.29 10.58 -8.65
C PRO A 193 9.39 10.73 -9.87
N PHE A 194 9.80 10.07 -10.95
CA PHE A 194 9.20 10.20 -12.27
C PHE A 194 8.34 8.98 -12.63
N LEU A 195 7.87 8.25 -11.60
CA LEU A 195 7.17 6.98 -11.77
C LEU A 195 5.98 7.10 -12.71
N MET A 196 5.13 8.10 -12.54
CA MET A 196 3.91 8.26 -13.35
C MET A 196 4.16 9.02 -14.64
N GLU A 197 5.30 9.68 -14.80
CA GLU A 197 5.73 10.30 -16.06
C GLU A 197 6.23 9.24 -17.04
N ILE A 198 6.77 8.13 -16.53
CA ILE A 198 7.38 7.06 -17.32
C ILE A 198 6.48 5.83 -17.40
N SER A 199 6.00 5.32 -16.26
CA SER A 199 5.35 4.01 -16.14
C SER A 199 3.89 4.11 -15.74
N LYS A 200 3.13 3.01 -15.92
CA LYS A 200 1.73 2.93 -15.48
C LYS A 200 1.63 2.52 -14.03
N VAL A 201 0.69 3.11 -13.30
CA VAL A 201 0.37 2.80 -11.90
C VAL A 201 -1.08 2.35 -11.79
N VAL A 202 -1.32 1.18 -11.23
CA VAL A 202 -2.65 0.74 -10.76
C VAL A 202 -2.65 0.88 -9.26
N TYR A 203 -3.59 1.62 -8.69
CA TYR A 203 -3.74 1.77 -7.24
C TYR A 203 -5.04 1.14 -6.77
N ILE A 204 -5.02 0.29 -5.73
CA ILE A 204 -6.24 -0.27 -5.13
C ILE A 204 -6.46 0.21 -3.69
N ALA A 205 -7.62 0.85 -3.49
CA ALA A 205 -8.16 1.24 -2.19
C ALA A 205 -9.25 0.27 -1.72
N ARG A 206 -9.54 0.30 -0.43
CA ARG A 206 -10.58 -0.50 0.22
C ARG A 206 -11.08 0.25 1.46
N ASN A 207 -12.31 -0.05 1.88
CA ASN A 207 -12.86 0.47 3.13
C ASN A 207 -11.90 0.22 4.33
N PRO A 208 -11.50 1.26 5.09
CA PRO A 208 -10.57 1.13 6.23
C PRO A 208 -11.06 0.15 7.30
N TYR A 209 -12.37 0.05 7.54
CA TYR A 209 -12.93 -0.89 8.52
C TYR A 209 -12.67 -2.34 8.14
N ASP A 210 -12.71 -2.65 6.84
CA ASP A 210 -12.38 -4.00 6.35
C ASP A 210 -10.86 -4.23 6.27
N VAL A 211 -10.11 -3.18 5.94
CA VAL A 211 -8.64 -3.23 5.89
C VAL A 211 -8.07 -3.54 7.26
N VAL A 212 -8.48 -2.83 8.32
CA VAL A 212 -7.92 -3.01 9.67
C VAL A 212 -8.14 -4.43 10.20
N VAL A 213 -9.31 -5.02 9.96
CA VAL A 213 -9.59 -6.41 10.33
C VAL A 213 -8.73 -7.38 9.54
N SER A 214 -8.62 -7.20 8.22
CA SER A 214 -7.79 -8.08 7.38
C SER A 214 -6.29 -7.95 7.71
N TYR A 215 -5.85 -6.76 8.09
CA TYR A 215 -4.47 -6.46 8.43
C TYR A 215 -4.09 -6.99 9.80
N TYR A 216 -5.00 -6.94 10.77
CA TYR A 216 -4.85 -7.60 12.07
C TYR A 216 -4.52 -9.09 11.91
N TYR A 217 -5.35 -9.82 11.16
CA TYR A 217 -5.13 -11.27 10.96
C TYR A 217 -3.87 -11.57 10.13
N HIS A 218 -3.50 -10.69 9.20
CA HIS A 218 -2.24 -10.82 8.47
C HIS A 218 -1.04 -10.65 9.41
N MET A 219 -1.01 -9.55 10.18
CA MET A 219 0.07 -9.25 11.13
C MET A 219 0.21 -10.28 12.24
N LYS A 220 -0.88 -10.94 12.62
CA LYS A 220 -0.87 -12.04 13.58
C LYS A 220 -0.39 -13.38 13.00
N LYS A 221 -0.64 -13.63 11.71
CA LYS A 221 -0.32 -14.91 11.05
C LYS A 221 1.10 -14.96 10.47
N MET A 222 1.64 -13.82 10.03
CA MET A 222 2.95 -13.78 9.38
C MET A 222 4.08 -13.79 10.41
N HIS A 223 5.01 -14.74 10.26
CA HIS A 223 6.15 -14.95 11.16
C HIS A 223 7.12 -13.76 11.27
N HIS A 224 7.18 -12.90 10.26
CA HIS A 224 8.03 -11.69 10.30
C HIS A 224 7.35 -10.50 11.01
N HIS A 225 6.16 -10.69 11.57
CA HIS A 225 5.40 -9.64 12.29
C HIS A 225 5.02 -10.08 13.70
N GLU A 226 4.38 -11.25 13.82
CA GLU A 226 3.94 -11.87 15.09
C GLU A 226 3.26 -10.90 16.07
N PHE A 227 2.25 -10.17 15.60
CA PHE A 227 1.48 -9.27 16.45
C PHE A 227 0.74 -10.03 17.57
N GLN A 228 0.96 -9.63 18.83
CA GLN A 228 0.42 -10.31 20.02
C GLN A 228 -0.85 -9.68 20.59
N GLY A 229 -1.16 -8.44 20.23
CA GLY A 229 -2.30 -7.71 20.77
C GLY A 229 -3.68 -8.24 20.36
N LYS A 230 -4.71 -7.67 20.99
CA LYS A 230 -6.11 -7.84 20.60
C LYS A 230 -6.42 -6.95 19.39
N ILE A 231 -7.57 -7.19 18.77
CA ILE A 231 -8.00 -6.37 17.63
C ILE A 231 -8.25 -4.91 18.03
N SER A 232 -8.66 -4.63 19.28
CA SER A 232 -8.80 -3.27 19.81
C SER A 232 -7.48 -2.52 19.74
N ASP A 233 -6.42 -3.16 20.24
CA ASP A 233 -5.08 -2.58 20.30
C ASP A 233 -4.59 -2.34 18.86
N PHE A 234 -4.83 -3.30 17.95
CA PHE A 234 -4.47 -3.13 16.54
C PHE A 234 -5.21 -1.98 15.84
N VAL A 235 -6.47 -1.71 16.22
CA VAL A 235 -7.21 -0.55 15.69
C VAL A 235 -6.55 0.74 16.14
N ASP A 236 -6.11 0.84 17.39
CA ASP A 236 -5.38 2.01 17.89
C ASP A 236 -4.07 2.21 17.11
N PHE A 237 -3.27 1.14 16.93
CA PHE A 237 -2.06 1.18 16.09
C PHE A 237 -2.36 1.62 14.64
N PHE A 238 -3.48 1.17 14.06
CA PHE A 238 -3.87 1.53 12.70
C PHE A 238 -4.28 3.01 12.58
N VAL A 239 -5.02 3.53 13.56
CA VAL A 239 -5.49 4.93 13.59
C VAL A 239 -4.33 5.90 13.89
N GLU A 240 -3.45 5.54 14.81
CA GLU A 240 -2.27 6.32 15.20
C GLU A 240 -1.12 6.25 14.18
N GLY A 241 -1.23 5.35 13.20
CA GLY A 241 -0.24 5.20 12.14
C GLY A 241 1.04 4.51 12.60
N ASN A 242 0.94 3.53 13.50
CA ASN A 242 2.04 2.75 14.08
C ASN A 242 2.26 1.40 13.38
N LEU A 243 1.76 1.24 12.15
CA LEU A 243 1.90 0.02 11.35
C LEU A 243 2.72 0.31 10.09
N LEU A 244 3.45 -0.69 9.58
CA LEU A 244 4.18 -0.55 8.31
C LEU A 244 3.31 0.06 7.21
N PHE A 245 3.90 1.02 6.48
CA PHE A 245 3.33 1.81 5.39
C PHE A 245 2.17 2.74 5.78
N SER A 246 2.00 3.00 7.09
CA SER A 246 1.04 3.98 7.63
C SER A 246 1.67 5.37 7.74
N PRO A 247 0.88 6.46 7.79
CA PRO A 247 -0.58 6.52 8.00
C PRO A 247 -1.45 6.05 6.82
N PHE A 248 -2.41 5.14 7.06
CA PHE A 248 -3.28 4.56 6.03
C PHE A 248 -4.03 5.63 5.20
N HIS A 249 -4.64 6.61 5.87
CA HIS A 249 -5.46 7.62 5.20
C HIS A 249 -4.63 8.45 4.22
N GLN A 250 -3.42 8.86 4.62
CA GLN A 250 -2.52 9.60 3.75
C GLN A 250 -2.09 8.75 2.56
N HIS A 251 -1.84 7.46 2.75
CA HIS A 251 -1.47 6.55 1.67
C HIS A 251 -2.54 6.53 0.57
N VAL A 252 -3.82 6.52 0.97
CA VAL A 252 -4.95 6.57 0.02
C VAL A 252 -5.14 7.96 -0.57
N LEU A 253 -5.02 9.02 0.22
CA LEU A 253 -5.18 10.40 -0.24
C LEU A 253 -4.13 10.80 -1.27
N ASP A 254 -2.86 10.43 -1.05
CA ASP A 254 -1.78 10.69 -2.01
C ASP A 254 -2.10 10.09 -3.39
N ALA A 255 -2.60 8.86 -3.43
CA ALA A 255 -3.05 8.23 -4.67
C ALA A 255 -4.32 8.88 -5.25
N TRP A 256 -5.26 9.26 -4.39
CA TRP A 256 -6.52 9.88 -4.79
C TRP A 256 -6.30 11.23 -5.48
N GLU A 257 -5.39 12.05 -4.98
CA GLU A 257 -5.04 13.34 -5.58
C GLU A 257 -4.44 13.19 -6.99
N ARG A 258 -3.85 12.02 -7.29
CA ARG A 258 -3.21 11.69 -8.57
C ARG A 258 -4.14 10.94 -9.54
N ARG A 259 -5.39 10.65 -9.14
CA ARG A 259 -6.32 9.77 -9.88
C ARG A 259 -6.69 10.25 -11.28
N ASP A 260 -6.52 11.53 -11.56
CA ASP A 260 -6.83 12.13 -12.87
C ASP A 260 -5.60 12.09 -13.82
N SER A 261 -4.46 11.56 -13.36
CA SER A 261 -3.29 11.30 -14.20
C SER A 261 -3.59 10.21 -15.24
N PRO A 262 -3.17 10.38 -16.51
CA PRO A 262 -3.37 9.36 -17.53
C PRO A 262 -2.63 8.04 -17.24
N ASN A 263 -1.59 8.08 -16.39
CA ASN A 263 -0.80 6.91 -15.99
C ASN A 263 -1.19 6.36 -14.61
N LEU A 264 -2.31 6.80 -14.00
CA LEU A 264 -2.83 6.21 -12.78
C LEU A 264 -4.25 5.67 -12.95
N HIS A 265 -4.43 4.38 -12.70
CA HIS A 265 -5.74 3.74 -12.64
C HIS A 265 -6.13 3.43 -11.20
N PHE A 266 -7.14 4.11 -10.68
CA PHE A 266 -7.60 3.96 -9.30
C PHE A 266 -8.78 2.98 -9.20
N LEU A 267 -8.61 1.92 -8.42
CA LEU A 267 -9.60 0.87 -8.15
C LEU A 267 -10.09 0.92 -6.70
N PHE A 268 -11.35 0.52 -6.50
CA PHE A 268 -11.88 0.18 -5.19
C PHE A 268 -12.18 -1.31 -5.12
N TYR A 269 -11.74 -1.97 -4.05
CA TYR A 269 -12.03 -3.38 -3.78
C TYR A 269 -13.53 -3.69 -3.80
N GLU A 270 -14.35 -2.76 -3.29
CA GLU A 270 -15.80 -2.89 -3.26
C GLU A 270 -16.41 -2.88 -4.66
N ASP A 271 -15.86 -2.10 -5.59
CA ASP A 271 -16.31 -2.06 -6.98
C ASP A 271 -15.92 -3.35 -7.72
N LEU A 272 -14.74 -3.92 -7.46
CA LEU A 272 -14.36 -5.25 -7.97
C LEU A 272 -15.35 -6.32 -7.53
N LYS A 273 -15.81 -6.27 -6.27
CA LYS A 273 -16.83 -7.21 -5.77
C LYS A 273 -18.21 -6.96 -6.35
N LYS A 274 -18.56 -5.71 -6.62
CA LYS A 274 -19.88 -5.32 -7.11
C LYS A 274 -20.06 -5.66 -8.59
N ASP A 275 -19.06 -5.36 -9.41
CA ASP A 275 -19.10 -5.59 -10.86
C ASP A 275 -17.69 -5.80 -11.43
N LEU A 276 -17.18 -7.02 -11.25
CA LEU A 276 -15.85 -7.40 -11.73
C LEU A 276 -15.68 -7.18 -13.23
N ARG A 277 -16.69 -7.50 -14.05
CA ARG A 277 -16.59 -7.40 -15.51
C ARG A 277 -16.36 -5.95 -15.93
N LYS A 278 -17.11 -5.02 -15.32
CA LYS A 278 -16.96 -3.60 -15.61
C LYS A 278 -15.59 -3.08 -15.20
N GLU A 279 -15.13 -3.37 -13.99
CA GLU A 279 -13.81 -2.89 -13.54
C GLU A 279 -12.66 -3.55 -14.30
N LEU A 280 -12.79 -4.83 -14.70
CA LEU A 280 -11.83 -5.50 -15.57
C LEU A 280 -11.76 -4.84 -16.95
N GLY A 281 -12.90 -4.44 -17.53
CA GLY A 281 -12.94 -3.72 -18.81
C GLY A 281 -12.19 -2.39 -18.76
N LYS A 282 -12.38 -1.60 -17.69
CA LYS A 282 -11.63 -0.35 -17.51
C LYS A 282 -10.14 -0.58 -17.31
N LEU A 283 -9.76 -1.63 -16.57
CA LEU A 283 -8.36 -1.99 -16.38
C LEU A 283 -7.73 -2.44 -17.71
N ALA A 284 -8.45 -3.21 -18.52
CA ALA A 284 -7.98 -3.64 -19.84
C ALA A 284 -7.76 -2.44 -20.79
N GLU A 285 -8.69 -1.49 -20.80
CA GLU A 285 -8.55 -0.21 -21.52
C GLU A 285 -7.31 0.56 -21.05
N PHE A 286 -7.14 0.73 -19.74
CA PHE A 286 -5.98 1.40 -19.17
C PHE A 286 -4.65 0.71 -19.53
N LEU A 287 -4.63 -0.62 -19.66
CA LEU A 287 -3.44 -1.41 -19.98
C LEU A 287 -3.22 -1.59 -21.50
N ASP A 288 -3.98 -0.89 -22.34
CA ASP A 288 -3.95 -0.98 -23.81
C ASP A 288 -4.23 -2.39 -24.37
N HIS A 289 -5.04 -3.20 -23.69
CA HIS A 289 -5.37 -4.58 -24.09
C HIS A 289 -6.66 -4.69 -24.94
N LEU A 290 -7.10 -3.61 -25.59
CA LEU A 290 -8.41 -3.59 -26.28
C LEU A 290 -8.43 -4.20 -27.70
N GLU A 291 -7.31 -4.63 -28.27
CA GLU A 291 -7.34 -5.23 -29.62
C GLU A 291 -7.97 -6.64 -29.68
N GLY A 292 -8.39 -7.25 -28.57
CA GLY A 292 -8.90 -8.64 -28.57
C GLY A 292 -10.12 -8.98 -27.71
N LEU A 293 -10.68 -8.05 -26.91
CA LEU A 293 -11.73 -8.38 -25.93
C LEU A 293 -13.16 -7.93 -26.33
N LEU A 294 -13.33 -7.37 -27.54
CA LEU A 294 -14.62 -6.89 -28.06
C LEU A 294 -15.22 -7.76 -29.18
N VAL A 295 -14.82 -9.04 -29.30
CA VAL A 295 -15.42 -10.00 -30.24
C VAL A 295 -16.04 -11.18 -29.49
#